data_AF-A0AAW5ZY72-F1
#
_entry.id   AF-A0AAW5ZY72-F1
#
_cell.length_a   1.000
_cell.length_b   1.000
_cell.length_c   1.000
_cell.angle_alpha   90.00
_cell.angle_beta   90.00
_cell.angle_gamma   90.00
#
_symmetry.space_group_name_H-M   'P 1'
#
loop_
_entity.id
_entity.type
_entity.pdbx_description
1 polymer ?
#
loop_
_entity_poly.entity_id
_entity_poly.type
_entity_poly.pdbx_seq_one_letter_code
_entity_poly.pdbx_strand_id
1 'polypeptide(L)' 'MNSQSITRLLTDRHAIRLLMASPADGSQDLYVSTMIGIPQTAVPALRQRCVEHTVRRWTGR' A
#
# COMPACT_ATOMS: atom_id res chain seq x y z
N MET A 1 3.42 9.87 11.10
CA MET A 1 2.93 9.88 9.71
C MET A 1 1.44 10.23 9.76
N ASN A 2 1.04 11.38 9.21
CA ASN A 2 -0.33 11.91 9.36
C ASN A 2 -1.35 11.06 8.57
N SER A 3 -2.52 10.79 9.16
CA SER A 3 -3.57 9.94 8.54
C SER A 3 -4.03 10.44 7.17
N GLN A 4 -3.93 11.75 6.87
CA GLN A 4 -4.29 12.31 5.58
C GLN A 4 -3.35 11.90 4.43
N SER A 5 -2.05 11.75 4.70
CA SER A 5 -1.05 11.35 3.69
C SER A 5 -1.25 9.88 3.27
N ILE A 6 -1.68 9.03 4.20
CA ILE A 6 -1.99 7.62 3.96
C ILE A 6 -3.24 7.50 3.07
N THR A 7 -4.30 8.25 3.37
CA THR A 7 -5.54 8.21 2.58
C THR A 7 -5.29 8.63 1.12
N ARG A 8 -4.42 9.62 0.88
CA ARG A 8 -4.05 10.07 -0.46
C ARG A 8 -3.27 9.01 -1.24
N LEU A 9 -2.37 8.29 -0.56
CA LEU A 9 -1.66 7.13 -1.12
C LEU A 9 -2.61 6.00 -1.54
N LEU A 10 -3.64 5.74 -0.72
CA LEU A 10 -4.64 4.71 -0.97
C LEU A 10 -5.67 5.09 -2.06
N THR A 11 -5.61 6.32 -2.57
CA THR A 11 -6.37 6.74 -3.77
C THR A 11 -5.53 6.72 -5.05
N ASP A 12 -4.20 6.64 -4.94
CA ASP A 12 -3.30 6.56 -6.09
C ASP A 12 -3.26 5.13 -6.64
N ARG A 13 -3.82 4.93 -7.84
CA ARG A 13 -3.87 3.60 -8.47
C ARG A 13 -2.48 3.00 -8.75
N HIS A 14 -1.48 3.84 -9.02
CA HIS A 14 -0.12 3.37 -9.27
C HIS A 14 0.51 2.86 -7.97
N ALA A 15 0.36 3.62 -6.88
CA ALA A 15 0.82 3.21 -5.56
C ALA A 15 0.15 1.90 -5.08
N ILE A 16 -1.17 1.78 -5.25
CA ILE A 16 -1.90 0.55 -4.89
C ILE A 16 -1.42 -0.65 -5.72
N ARG A 17 -1.25 -0.48 -7.04
CA ARG A 17 -0.73 -1.55 -7.91
C ARG A 17 0.65 -2.00 -7.48
N LEU A 18 1.53 -1.05 -7.18
CA LEU A 18 2.89 -1.35 -6.74
C LEU A 18 2.89 -2.10 -5.40
N LEU A 19 2.07 -1.64 -4.43
CA LEU A 19 1.89 -2.28 -3.13
C LEU A 19 1.36 -3.71 -3.25
N MET A 20 0.40 -3.96 -4.15
CA MET A 20 -0.23 -5.27 -4.29
C MET A 20 0.54 -6.25 -5.18
N ALA A 21 1.30 -5.77 -6.16
CA ALA A 21 2.03 -6.62 -7.10
C ALA A 21 3.44 -7.01 -6.62
N SER A 22 4.06 -6.20 -5.75
CA SER A 22 5.41 -6.47 -5.26
C SER A 22 5.40 -7.65 -4.28
N PRO A 23 6.38 -8.57 -4.34
CA PRO A 23 6.52 -9.63 -3.34
C PRO A 23 6.70 -9.08 -1.91
N ALA A 24 6.39 -9.88 -0.90
CA ALA A 24 6.48 -9.49 0.51
C ALA A 24 7.85 -9.90 1.07
N ASP A 25 8.88 -9.14 0.71
CA ASP A 25 10.24 -9.29 1.24
C ASP A 25 10.90 -7.94 1.46
N GLY A 26 11.97 -7.94 2.28
CA GLY A 26 12.62 -6.69 2.69
C GLY A 26 13.20 -5.86 1.54
N SER A 27 13.62 -6.48 0.43
CA SER A 27 14.14 -5.76 -0.73
C SER A 27 13.02 -5.10 -1.54
N GLN A 28 11.88 -5.78 -1.65
CA GLN A 28 10.69 -5.24 -2.30
C GLN A 28 10.03 -4.14 -1.48
N ASP A 29 10.02 -4.26 -0.16
CA ASP A 29 9.50 -3.21 0.71
C ASP A 29 10.35 -1.93 0.60
N LEU A 30 11.68 -2.07 0.46
CA LEU A 30 12.58 -0.92 0.21
C LEU A 30 12.33 -0.26 -1.14
N TYR A 31 12.12 -1.06 -2.20
CA TYR A 31 11.78 -0.54 -3.53
C TYR A 31 10.45 0.22 -3.52
N VAL A 32 9.39 -0.36 -2.95
CA VAL A 32 8.06 0.26 -2.82
C VAL A 32 8.14 1.56 -2.00
N SER A 33 8.88 1.52 -0.88
CA SER A 33 9.15 2.67 -0.03
C SER A 33 9.75 3.84 -0.81
N THR A 34 10.76 3.54 -1.64
CA THR A 34 11.45 4.53 -2.47
C THR A 34 10.53 5.10 -3.56
N MET A 35 9.80 4.23 -4.26
CA MET A 35 8.95 4.62 -5.39
C MET A 35 7.73 5.44 -4.98
N ILE A 36 7.17 5.17 -3.79
CA ILE A 36 5.95 5.83 -3.31
C ILE A 36 6.27 6.97 -2.31
N GLY A 37 7.49 7.02 -1.78
CA GLY A 37 7.89 8.04 -0.80
C GLY A 37 7.28 7.82 0.59
N ILE A 38 7.25 6.56 1.04
CA ILE A 38 6.77 6.17 2.39
C ILE A 38 7.86 5.42 3.16
N PRO A 39 7.81 5.37 4.50
CA PRO A 39 8.73 4.53 5.27
C PRO A 39 8.58 3.05 4.91
N GLN A 40 9.70 2.32 4.74
CA GLN A 40 9.71 0.88 4.49
C GLN A 40 8.90 0.09 5.53
N THR A 41 9.01 0.46 6.81
CA THR A 41 8.27 -0.17 7.91
C THR A 41 6.76 -0.02 7.81
N ALA A 42 6.25 0.93 7.03
CA ALA A 42 4.83 1.14 6.81
C ALA A 42 4.26 0.33 5.63
N VAL A 43 5.12 -0.21 4.75
CA VAL A 43 4.72 -0.93 3.53
C VAL A 43 3.85 -2.16 3.85
N PRO A 44 4.19 -3.04 4.81
CA PRO A 44 3.38 -4.23 5.09
C PRO A 44 1.96 -3.88 5.57
N ALA A 45 1.85 -2.89 6.46
CA ALA A 45 0.55 -2.45 6.98
C ALA A 45 -0.32 -1.81 5.88
N LEU A 46 0.27 -1.00 4.99
CA LEU A 46 -0.46 -0.41 3.87
C LEU A 46 -0.93 -1.47 2.87
N ARG A 47 -0.11 -2.49 2.62
CA ARG A 47 -0.45 -3.61 1.75
C ARG A 47 -1.68 -4.36 2.27
N GLN A 48 -1.71 -4.68 3.57
CA GLN A 48 -2.89 -5.31 4.20
C GLN A 48 -4.14 -4.43 4.03
N ARG A 49 -4.03 -3.13 4.29
CA ARG A 49 -5.16 -2.20 4.09
C ARG A 49 -5.64 -2.14 2.64
N CYS A 50 -4.74 -2.19 1.65
CA CYS A 50 -5.11 -2.27 0.23
C CYS A 50 -5.87 -3.57 -0.09
N VAL A 51 -5.42 -4.70 0.47
CA VAL A 51 -6.12 -5.99 0.31
C VAL A 51 -7.51 -5.93 0.93
N GLU A 52 -7.63 -5.47 2.19
CA GLU A 52 -8.92 -5.33 2.87
C GLU A 52 -9.88 -4.41 2.12
N HIS A 53 -9.40 -3.26 1.66
CA HIS A 53 -10.21 -2.30 0.91
C HIS A 53 -10.67 -2.89 -0.44
N THR A 54 -9.79 -3.63 -1.12
CA THR A 54 -10.14 -4.33 -2.36
C THR A 54 -11.17 -5.41 -2.07
N VAL A 55 -10.93 -6.30 -1.11
CA VAL A 55 -11.86 -7.38 -0.74
C VAL A 55 -13.24 -6.82 -0.37
N ARG A 56 -13.32 -5.76 0.45
CA ARG A 56 -14.60 -5.09 0.79
C ARG A 56 -15.33 -4.58 -0.45
N ARG A 57 -14.63 -3.92 -1.37
CA ARG A 57 -15.22 -3.44 -2.63
C ARG A 57 -15.80 -4.57 -3.49
N TRP A 58 -15.15 -5.72 -3.53
CA TRP A 58 -15.61 -6.88 -4.31
C TRP A 58 -16.72 -7.67 -3.60
N THR A 59 -16.75 -7.67 -2.28
CA THR A 59 -17.71 -8.43 -1.46
C THR A 59 -18.98 -7.67 -1.12
N GLY A 60 -19.10 -6.39 -1.50
CA GLY A 60 -20.36 -5.63 -1.42
C GLY A 60 -20.93 -5.47 -0.01
N ARG A 61 -20.08 -5.49 1.03
CA ARG A 61 -20.45 -5.12 2.40
C ARG A 61 -20.03 -3.71 2.75
#